data_AF-A0A2N6ABP3-F1
#
_entry.id   AF-A0A2N6ABP3-F1
#
_cell.length_a   1.000
_cell.length_b   1.000
_cell.length_c   1.000
_cell.angle_alpha   90.00
_cell.angle_beta   90.00
_cell.angle_gamma   90.00
#
_symmetry.space_group_name_H-M   'P 1'
#
loop_
_entity.id
_entity.type
_entity.pdbx_description
1 polymer ?
#
loop_
_entity_poly.entity_id
_entity_poly.type
_entity_poly.pdbx_seq_one_letter_code
_entity_poly.pdbx_strand_id
1 'polypeptide(L)'
;MLEVIWGLKTIAIFDVWTFEHLLSGLSVGSAVHKKNHKEMRKFFRTIGTVIRTGEYRKLKKLLKREKHHSLHFDIMGVLCLAFAWETIEHYLEQGLLGERVMYWFQGTEFWANRIISDPLMLVLGYLIAKRYPRLVVPARILSFVWLIFHIFIDPHSMWLHEIL
;
A
#
# COMPACT_ATOMS: atom_id res chain seq x y z
N MET A 1 9.60 26.05 3.95
CA MET A 1 10.25 24.83 3.41
C MET A 1 9.79 23.57 4.14
N LEU A 2 9.73 23.56 5.48
CA LEU A 2 9.18 22.42 6.25
C LEU A 2 7.71 22.12 5.89
N GLU A 3 6.88 23.14 5.66
CA GLU A 3 5.46 23.00 5.29
C GLU A 3 5.22 22.23 3.98
N VAL A 4 6.19 22.26 3.05
CA VAL A 4 6.11 21.50 1.79
C VAL A 4 6.46 20.04 2.04
N ILE A 5 7.23 19.73 3.08
CA ILE A 5 7.61 18.36 3.42
C ILE A 5 6.52 17.72 4.27
N TRP A 6 6.05 18.39 5.31
CA TRP A 6 5.05 17.89 6.26
C TRP A 6 4.02 18.97 6.56
N GLY A 7 2.74 18.68 6.35
CA GLY A 7 1.67 19.64 6.59
C GLY A 7 0.34 19.26 5.97
N LEU A 8 -0.43 20.28 5.56
CA LEU A 8 -1.74 20.07 4.95
C LEU A 8 -1.63 19.37 3.59
N LYS A 9 -2.54 18.42 3.33
CA LYS A 9 -2.51 17.56 2.13
C LYS A 9 -2.49 18.32 0.80
N THR A 10 -3.00 19.56 0.77
CA THR A 10 -3.06 20.39 -0.44
C THR A 10 -1.71 20.96 -0.86
N ILE A 11 -0.73 21.02 0.04
CA ILE A 11 0.58 21.65 -0.20
C ILE A 11 1.79 20.78 0.19
N ALA A 12 1.59 19.79 1.05
CA ALA A 12 2.67 19.00 1.62
C ALA A 12 2.88 17.67 0.87
N ILE A 13 4.12 17.21 0.85
CA ILE A 13 4.54 15.90 0.32
C ILE A 13 4.13 14.77 1.26
N PHE A 14 4.13 15.03 2.57
CA PHE A 14 3.66 14.12 3.60
C PHE A 14 2.65 14.84 4.48
N ASP A 15 1.65 14.09 4.91
CA ASP A 15 0.61 14.54 5.82
C ASP A 15 0.32 13.44 6.86
N VAL A 16 -0.77 13.62 7.62
CA VAL A 16 -1.15 12.65 8.65
C VAL A 16 -1.55 11.28 8.06
N TRP A 17 -2.05 11.25 6.82
CA TRP A 17 -2.47 10.05 6.13
C TRP A 17 -1.29 9.22 5.62
N THR A 18 -0.10 9.80 5.51
CA THR A 18 1.18 9.08 5.31
C THR A 18 1.32 7.88 6.26
N PHE A 19 0.91 8.02 7.52
CA PHE A 19 0.95 6.92 8.49
C PHE A 19 -0.03 5.80 8.12
N GLU A 20 -1.24 6.16 7.70
CA GLU A 20 -2.23 5.19 7.25
C GLU A 20 -1.75 4.47 5.98
N HIS A 21 -1.20 5.20 5.00
CA HIS A 21 -0.58 4.63 3.80
C HIS A 21 0.51 3.61 4.13
N LEU A 22 1.36 3.92 5.12
CA LEU A 22 2.37 2.98 5.61
C LEU A 22 1.73 1.73 6.23
N LEU A 23 0.79 1.88 7.17
CA LEU A 23 0.12 0.77 7.86
C LEU A 23 -0.67 -0.12 6.88
N SER A 24 -1.40 0.50 5.96
CA SER A 24 -2.09 -0.16 4.86
C SER A 24 -1.10 -0.90 3.95
N GLY A 25 0.07 -0.32 3.69
CA GLY A 25 1.18 -0.99 3.00
C GLY A 25 1.62 -2.29 3.67
N LEU A 26 1.74 -2.32 5.01
CA LEU A 26 2.06 -3.55 5.75
C LEU A 26 0.99 -4.63 5.52
N SER A 27 -0.29 -4.23 5.54
CA SER A 27 -1.43 -5.14 5.41
C SER A 27 -1.61 -5.66 3.99
N VAL A 28 -1.82 -4.75 3.04
CA VAL A 28 -2.09 -5.02 1.62
C VAL A 28 -0.86 -5.65 0.97
N GLY A 29 0.33 -5.13 1.25
CA GLY A 29 1.59 -5.70 0.77
C GLY A 29 1.78 -7.15 1.19
N SER A 30 1.46 -7.49 2.43
CA SER A 30 1.50 -8.88 2.90
C SER A 30 0.50 -9.77 2.15
N ALA A 31 -0.69 -9.25 1.84
CA ALA A 31 -1.70 -9.98 1.09
C ALA A 31 -1.28 -10.23 -0.37
N VAL A 32 -0.78 -9.19 -1.06
CA VAL A 32 -0.22 -9.28 -2.42
C VAL A 32 0.89 -10.33 -2.47
N HIS A 33 1.85 -10.24 -1.55
CA HIS A 33 2.95 -11.19 -1.46
C HIS A 33 2.49 -12.64 -1.32
N LYS A 34 1.54 -12.90 -0.41
CA LYS A 34 1.00 -14.25 -0.18
C LYS A 34 0.29 -14.78 -1.42
N LYS A 35 -0.47 -13.93 -2.13
CA LYS A 35 -1.17 -14.30 -3.35
C LYS A 35 -0.19 -14.61 -4.48
N ASN A 36 0.73 -13.70 -4.77
CA ASN A 36 1.76 -13.88 -5.81
C ASN A 36 2.61 -15.12 -5.56
N HIS A 37 3.09 -15.29 -4.32
CA HIS A 37 3.89 -16.46 -3.96
C HIS A 37 3.09 -17.78 -4.02
N LYS A 38 1.77 -17.76 -3.81
CA LYS A 38 0.91 -18.93 -4.00
C LYS A 38 0.76 -19.29 -5.48
N GLU A 39 0.49 -18.30 -6.34
CA GLU A 39 0.31 -18.55 -7.77
C GLU A 39 1.62 -18.97 -8.46
N MET A 40 2.75 -18.34 -8.12
CA MET A 40 4.06 -18.77 -8.61
C MET A 40 4.37 -20.21 -8.19
N ARG A 41 4.17 -20.57 -6.91
CA ARG A 41 4.38 -21.96 -6.47
C ARG A 41 3.52 -22.97 -7.22
N LYS A 42 2.26 -22.64 -7.55
CA LYS A 42 1.41 -23.51 -8.38
C LYS A 42 2.01 -23.69 -9.77
N PHE A 43 2.40 -22.60 -10.43
CA PHE A 43 3.00 -22.64 -11.76
C PHE A 43 4.27 -23.52 -11.79
N PHE A 44 5.18 -23.33 -10.84
CA PHE A 44 6.39 -24.14 -10.76
C PHE A 44 6.11 -25.59 -10.37
N ARG A 45 5.10 -25.87 -9.56
CA ARG A 45 4.68 -27.25 -9.27
C ARG A 45 4.15 -27.93 -10.54
N THR A 46 3.35 -27.24 -11.35
CA THR A 46 2.86 -27.76 -12.63
C THR A 46 4.02 -28.08 -13.55
N ILE A 47 4.97 -27.15 -13.74
CA ILE A 47 6.16 -27.38 -14.57
C ILE A 47 7.02 -28.52 -14.01
N GLY A 48 7.25 -28.55 -12.69
CA GLY A 48 8.03 -29.60 -12.05
C GLY A 48 7.41 -30.99 -12.17
N THR A 49 6.08 -31.09 -12.30
CA THR A 49 5.39 -32.36 -12.54
C THR A 49 5.60 -32.84 -13.97
N VAL A 50 5.74 -31.92 -14.93
CA VAL A 50 6.04 -32.22 -16.34
C VAL A 50 7.50 -32.68 -16.52
N ILE A 51 8.43 -32.22 -15.68
CA ILE A 51 9.86 -32.49 -15.83
C ILE A 51 10.31 -33.63 -14.89
N ARG A 52 10.67 -34.78 -15.47
CA ARG A 52 11.09 -36.01 -14.76
C ARG A 52 12.37 -35.83 -13.93
N THR A 53 12.53 -36.69 -12.91
CA THR A 53 13.62 -36.75 -11.93
C THR A 53 15.02 -36.75 -12.56
N GLY A 54 15.60 -35.56 -12.73
CA GLY A 54 16.96 -35.33 -13.22
C GLY A 54 17.28 -33.84 -13.27
N GLU A 55 16.30 -33.02 -13.67
CA GLU A 55 16.44 -31.55 -13.69
C GLU A 55 16.16 -30.88 -12.33
N TYR A 56 15.93 -31.63 -11.25
CA TYR A 56 15.57 -31.07 -9.94
C TYR A 56 16.59 -30.05 -9.40
N ARG A 57 17.90 -30.24 -9.66
CA ARG A 57 18.95 -29.26 -9.31
C ARG A 57 18.81 -27.95 -10.11
N LYS A 58 18.42 -28.04 -11.38
CA LYS A 58 18.19 -26.90 -12.28
C LYS A 58 16.92 -26.15 -11.87
N LEU A 59 15.86 -26.87 -11.53
CA LEU A 59 14.62 -26.33 -10.95
C LEU A 59 14.90 -25.63 -9.61
N LYS A 60 15.70 -26.22 -8.72
CA LYS A 60 16.09 -25.58 -7.43
C LYS A 60 16.88 -24.29 -7.63
N LYS A 61 17.75 -24.21 -8.66
CA LYS A 61 18.42 -22.96 -9.05
C LYS A 61 17.44 -21.93 -9.61
N LEU A 62 16.46 -22.34 -10.42
CA LEU A 62 15.39 -21.47 -10.94
C LEU A 62 14.49 -20.91 -9.81
N LEU A 63 14.10 -21.75 -8.84
CA LEU A 63 13.35 -21.34 -7.65
C LEU A 63 14.14 -20.35 -6.76
N LYS A 64 15.47 -20.46 -6.71
CA LYS A 64 16.30 -19.45 -6.01
C LYS A 64 16.31 -18.11 -6.75
N ARG A 65 16.27 -18.15 -8.09
CA ARG A 65 16.13 -16.97 -8.98
C ARG A 65 14.73 -16.35 -8.88
N GLU A 66 13.68 -17.14 -8.64
CA GLU A 66 12.31 -16.66 -8.38
C GLU A 66 12.23 -15.68 -7.21
N LYS A 67 13.06 -15.84 -6.18
CA LYS A 67 12.99 -14.98 -5.00
C LYS A 67 13.19 -13.50 -5.35
N HIS A 68 14.00 -13.21 -6.37
CA HIS A 68 14.17 -11.85 -6.91
C HIS A 68 13.04 -11.43 -7.84
N HIS A 69 12.56 -12.31 -8.74
CA HIS A 69 11.41 -11.99 -9.60
C HIS A 69 10.13 -11.72 -8.81
N SER A 70 9.89 -12.46 -7.72
CA SER A 70 8.73 -12.26 -6.85
C SER A 70 8.67 -10.86 -6.24
N LEU A 71 9.82 -10.23 -5.96
CA LEU A 71 9.86 -8.88 -5.41
C LEU A 71 9.28 -7.86 -6.40
N HIS A 72 9.65 -7.95 -7.67
CA HIS A 72 9.13 -7.04 -8.70
C HIS A 72 7.62 -7.21 -8.89
N PHE A 73 7.13 -8.45 -8.96
CA PHE A 73 5.68 -8.71 -9.06
C PHE A 73 4.91 -8.23 -7.83
N ASP A 74 5.48 -8.37 -6.64
CA ASP A 74 4.88 -7.87 -5.42
C ASP A 74 4.82 -6.33 -5.41
N ILE A 75 5.93 -5.66 -5.72
CA ILE A 75 5.98 -4.19 -5.81
C ILE A 75 5.00 -3.67 -6.87
N MET A 76 4.97 -4.29 -8.06
CA MET A 76 4.01 -3.92 -9.11
C MET A 76 2.56 -4.09 -8.64
N GLY A 77 2.25 -5.20 -7.95
CA GLY A 77 0.91 -5.42 -7.40
C GLY A 77 0.54 -4.38 -6.34
N VAL A 78 1.48 -4.02 -5.47
CA VAL A 78 1.29 -2.98 -4.44
C VAL A 78 1.08 -1.61 -5.08
N LEU A 79 1.93 -1.22 -6.03
CA LEU A 79 1.80 0.06 -6.74
C LEU A 79 0.51 0.14 -7.55
N CYS A 80 0.08 -0.95 -8.18
CA CYS A 80 -1.18 -0.99 -8.91
C CYS A 80 -2.37 -0.73 -7.97
N LEU A 81 -2.37 -1.32 -6.77
CA LEU A 81 -3.41 -1.06 -5.77
C LEU A 81 -3.31 0.36 -5.20
N ALA A 82 -2.10 0.87 -4.98
CA ALA A 82 -1.88 2.24 -4.54
C ALA A 82 -2.48 3.23 -5.54
N PHE A 83 -2.07 3.18 -6.82
CA PHE A 83 -2.57 4.10 -7.83
C PHE A 83 -4.07 3.93 -8.12
N ALA A 84 -4.61 2.71 -7.99
CA ALA A 84 -6.05 2.50 -8.07
C ALA A 84 -6.79 3.22 -6.93
N TRP A 85 -6.28 3.13 -5.70
CA TRP A 85 -6.81 3.87 -4.56
C TRP A 85 -6.68 5.38 -4.75
N GLU A 86 -5.50 5.88 -5.14
CA GLU A 86 -5.28 7.30 -5.43
C GLU A 86 -6.23 7.84 -6.49
N THR A 87 -6.55 7.02 -7.49
CA THR A 87 -7.52 7.42 -8.52
C THR A 87 -8.92 7.55 -7.92
N ILE A 88 -9.32 6.61 -7.06
CA ILE A 88 -10.62 6.66 -6.37
C ILE A 88 -10.67 7.89 -5.48
N GLU A 89 -9.66 8.11 -4.64
CA GLU A 89 -9.57 9.25 -3.74
C GLU A 89 -9.68 10.58 -4.49
N HIS A 90 -8.98 10.74 -5.60
CA HIS A 90 -9.10 11.93 -6.43
C HIS A 90 -10.54 12.21 -6.90
N TYR A 91 -11.28 11.17 -7.28
CA TYR A 91 -12.69 11.34 -7.65
C TYR A 91 -13.59 11.65 -6.44
N LEU A 92 -13.28 11.09 -5.27
CA LEU A 92 -14.00 11.40 -4.03
C LEU A 92 -13.80 12.86 -3.63
N GLU A 93 -12.58 13.38 -3.78
CA GLU A 93 -12.22 14.79 -3.57
C GLU A 93 -12.94 15.73 -4.54
N GLN A 94 -13.25 15.27 -5.75
CA GLN A 94 -14.03 16.03 -6.73
C GLN A 94 -15.55 15.98 -6.46
N GLY A 95 -15.99 15.26 -5.43
CA GLY A 95 -17.39 15.15 -5.06
C GLY A 95 -18.18 14.10 -5.83
N LEU A 96 -17.53 13.07 -6.38
CA LEU A 96 -18.21 11.95 -7.03
C LEU A 96 -19.26 11.28 -6.13
N LEU A 97 -19.03 11.27 -4.81
CA LEU A 97 -19.98 10.74 -3.81
C LEU A 97 -20.70 11.83 -3.01
N GLY A 98 -20.81 13.03 -3.58
CA GLY A 98 -21.56 14.16 -3.02
C GLY A 98 -20.74 15.08 -2.13
N GLU A 99 -21.35 16.22 -1.80
CA GLU A 99 -20.69 17.36 -1.14
C GLU A 99 -20.16 17.02 0.26
N ARG A 100 -20.82 16.11 0.98
CA ARG A 100 -20.36 15.68 2.32
C ARG A 100 -19.00 14.98 2.27
N VAL A 101 -18.80 14.11 1.27
CA VAL A 101 -17.52 13.40 1.10
C VAL A 101 -16.45 14.36 0.63
N MET A 102 -16.77 15.20 -0.36
CA MET A 102 -15.88 16.27 -0.83
C MET A 102 -15.41 17.17 0.32
N TYR A 103 -16.35 17.61 1.18
CA TYR A 103 -16.05 18.41 2.35
C TYR A 103 -15.16 17.65 3.33
N TRP A 104 -15.41 16.37 3.58
CA TRP A 104 -14.56 15.58 4.46
C TRP A 104 -13.11 15.51 3.94
N PHE A 105 -12.89 15.42 2.63
CA PHE A 105 -11.54 15.40 2.05
C PHE A 105 -10.79 16.75 2.09
N GLN A 106 -11.49 17.88 2.26
CA GLN A 106 -10.89 19.24 2.33
C GLN A 106 -10.01 19.63 1.14
N GLY A 107 -10.50 19.33 -0.07
CA GLY A 107 -9.86 19.74 -1.31
C GLY A 107 -8.93 18.69 -1.90
N THR A 108 -8.24 19.08 -2.98
CA THR A 108 -7.41 18.17 -3.77
C THR A 108 -6.00 18.09 -3.21
N GLU A 109 -5.52 16.88 -3.06
CA GLU A 109 -4.17 16.59 -2.57
C GLU A 109 -3.07 17.10 -3.51
N PHE A 110 -1.93 17.42 -2.90
CA PHE A 110 -0.74 17.82 -3.60
C PHE A 110 -0.25 16.69 -4.51
N TRP A 111 0.06 17.02 -5.76
CA TRP A 111 0.41 16.02 -6.78
C TRP A 111 1.58 15.12 -6.36
N ALA A 112 2.56 15.64 -5.63
CA ALA A 112 3.74 14.86 -5.22
C ALA A 112 3.40 13.89 -4.09
N ASN A 113 2.46 14.25 -3.21
CA ASN A 113 1.97 13.33 -2.19
C ASN A 113 1.26 12.13 -2.86
N ARG A 114 0.24 12.42 -3.67
CA ARG A 114 -0.54 11.45 -4.46
C ARG A 114 0.29 10.55 -5.37
N ILE A 115 1.19 11.12 -6.18
CA ILE A 115 1.90 10.35 -7.22
C ILE A 115 3.15 9.65 -6.67
N ILE A 116 3.77 10.21 -5.62
CA ILE A 116 5.08 9.76 -5.13
C ILE A 116 4.96 9.22 -3.71
N SER A 117 4.62 10.07 -2.74
CA SER A 117 4.72 9.72 -1.33
C SER A 117 3.83 8.56 -0.94
N ASP A 118 2.53 8.62 -1.24
CA ASP A 118 1.58 7.61 -0.75
C ASP A 118 1.84 6.23 -1.37
N PRO A 119 2.05 6.11 -2.70
CA PRO A 119 2.48 4.85 -3.29
C PRO A 119 3.80 4.33 -2.71
N LEU A 120 4.77 5.22 -2.42
CA LEU A 120 6.02 4.83 -1.78
C LEU A 120 5.82 4.35 -0.33
N MET A 121 4.87 4.93 0.41
CA MET A 121 4.52 4.48 1.76
C MET A 121 3.88 3.10 1.76
N LEU A 122 3.02 2.81 0.78
CA LEU A 122 2.50 1.46 0.61
C LEU A 122 3.62 0.45 0.31
N VAL A 123 4.56 0.82 -0.58
CA VAL A 123 5.72 -0.03 -0.90
C VAL A 123 6.63 -0.20 0.31
N LEU A 124 6.94 0.86 1.05
CA LEU A 124 7.74 0.77 2.27
C LEU A 124 7.08 -0.16 3.30
N GLY A 125 5.77 -0.03 3.47
CA GLY A 125 5.00 -0.89 4.35
C GLY A 125 5.08 -2.36 3.94
N TYR A 126 4.99 -2.65 2.65
CA TYR A 126 5.23 -3.99 2.12
C TYR A 126 6.64 -4.51 2.46
N LEU A 127 7.67 -3.70 2.26
CA LEU A 127 9.06 -4.09 2.54
C LEU A 127 9.27 -4.39 4.04
N ILE A 128 8.66 -3.58 4.91
CA ILE A 128 8.64 -3.82 6.36
C ILE A 128 7.92 -5.12 6.68
N ALA A 129 6.71 -5.35 6.15
CA ALA A 129 5.94 -6.57 6.39
C ALA A 129 6.66 -7.84 5.90
N LYS A 130 7.43 -7.74 4.80
CA LYS A 130 8.26 -8.83 4.29
C LYS A 130 9.40 -9.17 5.26
N ARG A 131 10.01 -8.16 5.90
CA ARG A 131 11.09 -8.35 6.88
C ARG A 131 10.56 -8.75 8.26
N TYR A 132 9.43 -8.20 8.68
CA TYR A 132 8.83 -8.38 10.00
C TYR A 132 7.35 -8.77 9.90
N PRO A 133 7.03 -10.02 9.50
CA PRO A 133 5.64 -10.44 9.28
C PRO A 133 4.73 -10.36 10.51
N ARG A 134 5.32 -10.37 11.71
CA ARG A 134 4.58 -10.24 12.99
C ARG A 134 3.93 -8.86 13.14
N LEU A 135 4.43 -7.83 12.46
CA LEU A 135 3.89 -6.46 12.54
C LEU A 135 2.59 -6.28 11.74
N VAL A 136 2.23 -7.22 10.87
CA VAL A 136 1.04 -7.10 10.00
C VAL A 136 -0.26 -7.05 10.80
N VAL A 137 -0.40 -7.86 11.85
CA VAL A 137 -1.62 -7.88 12.68
C VAL A 137 -1.75 -6.59 13.50
N PRO A 138 -0.72 -6.14 14.25
CA PRO A 138 -0.75 -4.83 14.89
C PRO A 138 -1.06 -3.70 13.93
N ALA A 139 -0.42 -3.67 12.75
CA ALA A 139 -0.65 -2.63 11.75
C ALA A 139 -2.10 -2.58 11.27
N ARG A 140 -2.75 -3.73 11.08
CA ARG A 140 -4.19 -3.80 10.73
C ARG A 140 -5.08 -3.26 11.82
N ILE A 141 -4.79 -3.59 13.08
CA ILE A 141 -5.57 -3.09 14.21
C ILE A 141 -5.42 -1.57 14.31
N LEU A 142 -4.19 -1.07 14.20
CA LEU A 142 -3.91 0.36 14.23
C LEU A 142 -4.56 1.11 13.07
N SER A 143 -4.42 0.62 11.83
CA SER A 143 -5.05 1.20 10.65
C SER A 143 -6.58 1.20 10.75
N PHE A 144 -7.17 0.11 11.23
CA PHE A 144 -8.61 0.05 11.44
C PHE A 144 -9.10 1.06 12.49
N VAL A 145 -8.39 1.17 13.61
CA VAL A 145 -8.72 2.16 14.65
C VAL A 145 -8.52 3.58 14.12
N TRP A 146 -7.44 3.83 13.38
CA TRP A 146 -7.14 5.11 12.74
C TRP A 146 -8.26 5.55 11.82
N LEU A 147 -8.70 4.65 10.92
CA LEU A 147 -9.80 4.89 9.99
C LEU A 147 -11.13 5.14 10.71
N ILE A 148 -11.47 4.33 11.73
CA ILE A 148 -12.70 4.56 12.51
C ILE A 148 -12.69 5.95 13.13
N PHE A 149 -11.57 6.34 13.72
CA PHE A 149 -11.46 7.64 14.37
C PHE A 149 -11.66 8.78 13.36
N HIS A 150 -10.87 8.81 12.28
CA HIS A 150 -10.89 9.93 11.34
C HIS A 150 -12.17 9.98 10.47
N ILE A 151 -12.83 8.84 10.21
CA ILE A 151 -14.05 8.82 9.39
C ILE A 151 -15.30 9.17 10.21
N PHE A 152 -15.39 8.71 11.46
CA PHE A 152 -16.62 8.85 12.26
C PHE A 152 -16.57 9.93 13.34
N ILE A 153 -15.37 10.34 13.76
CA ILE A 153 -15.19 11.30 14.85
C ILE A 153 -14.76 12.65 14.29
N ASP A 154 -13.75 12.67 13.40
CA ASP A 154 -13.24 13.92 12.86
C ASP A 154 -14.21 14.56 11.86
N PRO A 155 -14.37 15.89 11.88
CA PRO A 155 -15.25 16.59 10.95
C PRO A 155 -14.73 16.52 9.50
N HIS A 156 -13.41 16.39 9.33
CA HIS A 156 -12.73 16.24 8.04
C HIS A 156 -11.36 15.56 8.20
N SER A 157 -10.83 15.06 7.09
CA SER A 157 -9.61 14.25 7.01
C SER A 157 -8.35 14.96 7.54
N MET A 158 -8.32 16.29 7.45
CA MET A 158 -7.17 17.10 7.88
C MET A 158 -7.29 17.73 9.26
N TRP A 159 -8.34 17.40 10.01
CA TRP A 159 -8.67 18.04 11.29
C TRP A 159 -7.53 17.96 12.31
N LEU A 160 -6.80 16.84 12.36
CA LEU A 160 -5.68 16.68 13.28
C LEU A 160 -4.53 17.67 13.01
N HIS A 161 -4.29 18.05 11.75
CA HIS A 161 -3.28 19.06 11.39
C HIS A 161 -3.69 20.48 11.75
N GLU A 162 -4.98 20.74 11.96
CA GLU A 162 -5.43 22.08 12.37
C GLU A 162 -5.27 22.31 13.89
N ILE A 163 -5.20 21.23 14.66
CA ILE A 163 -5.15 21.28 16.13
C ILE A 163 -3.72 21.13 16.68
N LEU A 164 -2.85 20.46 15.95
CA LEU A 164 -1.42 20.28 16.29
C LEU A 164 -0.57 21.44 15.80
#